data_AF-A0A368KKZ4-F1
#
_entry.id   AF-A0A368KKZ4-F1
#
_cell.length_a   1.000
_cell.length_b   1.000
_cell.length_c   1.000
_cell.angle_alpha   90.00
_cell.angle_beta   90.00
_cell.angle_gamma   90.00
#
_symmetry.space_group_name_H-M   'P 1'
#
loop_
_entity.id
_entity.type
_entity.pdbx_description
1 polymer ?
#
loop_
_entity_poly.entity_id
_entity_poly.type
_entity_poly.pdbx_seq_one_letter_code
_entity_poly.pdbx_strand_id
1 'polypeptide(L)'
;MDRSARCILYETHPYWAPRLRAVAPMSAGFIEARIASEVDKLLAEESDRLLLIALRQAMSASQCAARLRQAAQAHVRWPNCQVLLLLDEEMEAWHHASFEMGSGLVFIGSQAVPRLAKTIDRLLKAFPSSEETTEVQDPLDWLPW
;
A
#
# COMPACT_ATOMS: atom_id res chain seq x y z
N MET A 1 0.90 19.42 -4.87
CA MET A 1 0.27 18.10 -5.02
C MET A 1 -0.28 17.71 -3.67
N ASP A 2 -1.53 17.24 -3.64
CA ASP A 2 -2.22 16.90 -2.40
C ASP A 2 -1.45 15.80 -1.65
N ARG A 3 -0.98 16.08 -0.42
CA ARG A 3 -0.21 15.16 0.44
C ARG A 3 -1.08 14.00 0.99
N SER A 4 -2.19 13.63 0.33
CA SER A 4 -3.33 13.03 1.02
C SER A 4 -3.52 11.53 0.84
N ALA A 5 -2.74 10.86 -0.03
CA ALA A 5 -2.88 9.42 -0.27
C ALA A 5 -1.72 8.60 0.28
N ARG A 6 -1.99 7.88 1.37
CA ARG A 6 -1.02 7.06 2.11
C ARG A 6 -1.09 5.59 1.73
N CYS A 7 -2.07 5.22 0.89
CA CYS A 7 -2.28 3.85 0.42
C CYS A 7 -2.20 3.77 -1.10
N ILE A 8 -1.36 2.87 -1.61
CA ILE A 8 -1.29 2.47 -3.01
C ILE A 8 -2.04 1.14 -3.13
N LEU A 9 -3.13 1.12 -3.89
CA LEU A 9 -3.86 -0.10 -4.22
C LEU A 9 -3.48 -0.58 -5.61
N TYR A 10 -2.71 -1.65 -5.69
CA TYR A 10 -2.32 -2.29 -6.93
C TYR A 10 -3.33 -3.37 -7.32
N GLU A 11 -4.31 -3.00 -8.15
CA GLU A 11 -5.33 -3.91 -8.71
C GLU A 11 -5.59 -3.59 -10.18
N THR A 12 -5.59 -4.59 -11.08
CA THR A 12 -5.82 -4.36 -12.53
C THR A 12 -7.28 -4.05 -12.86
N HIS A 13 -8.21 -4.58 -12.07
CA HIS A 13 -9.64 -4.37 -12.23
C HIS A 13 -10.25 -3.90 -10.91
N PRO A 14 -11.12 -2.89 -10.93
CA PRO A 14 -11.69 -2.31 -9.72
C PRO A 14 -12.58 -3.32 -8.99
N TYR A 15 -12.14 -3.79 -7.82
CA TYR A 15 -12.94 -4.66 -6.96
C TYR A 15 -12.72 -4.32 -5.49
N TRP A 16 -11.48 -4.16 -5.07
CA TRP A 16 -11.16 -3.74 -3.71
C TRP A 16 -11.32 -2.23 -3.54
N ALA A 17 -11.01 -1.42 -4.55
CA ALA A 17 -11.13 0.05 -4.45
C ALA A 17 -12.48 0.54 -3.92
N PRO A 18 -13.65 0.18 -4.52
CA PRO A 18 -14.93 0.68 -4.03
C PRO A 18 -15.26 0.17 -2.62
N ARG A 19 -14.87 -1.06 -2.29
CA ARG A 19 -15.11 -1.68 -0.98
C ARG A 19 -14.28 -1.00 0.11
N LEU A 20 -13.01 -0.77 -0.16
CA LEU A 20 -12.08 -0.08 0.73
C LEU A 20 -12.53 1.36 0.96
N ARG A 21 -12.88 2.10 -0.10
CA ARG A 21 -13.37 3.48 0.03
C ARG A 21 -14.64 3.59 0.89
N ALA A 22 -15.48 2.56 0.92
CA ALA A 22 -16.68 2.56 1.73
C ALA A 22 -16.42 2.38 3.24
N VAL A 23 -15.27 1.82 3.64
CA VAL A 23 -15.01 1.45 5.05
C VAL A 23 -13.71 2.00 5.63
N ALA A 24 -12.77 2.41 4.79
CA ALA A 24 -11.47 2.88 5.21
C ALA A 24 -11.57 4.32 5.73
N PRO A 25 -10.71 4.72 6.69
CA PRO A 25 -10.70 6.08 7.19
C PRO A 25 -10.36 7.06 6.06
N MET A 26 -10.91 8.27 6.10
CA MET A 26 -10.62 9.31 5.09
C MET A 26 -9.12 9.63 5.00
N SER A 27 -8.40 9.51 6.11
CA SER A 27 -6.95 9.70 6.20
C SER A 27 -6.13 8.64 5.47
N ALA A 28 -6.74 7.54 5.01
CA ALA A 28 -6.04 6.54 4.23
C ALA A 28 -5.62 7.09 2.88
N GLY A 29 -6.56 7.67 2.13
CA GLY A 29 -6.38 8.14 0.75
C GLY A 29 -5.80 7.05 -0.18
N PHE A 30 -6.59 6.60 -1.15
CA PHE A 30 -6.17 5.54 -2.06
C PHE A 30 -5.77 6.08 -3.42
N ILE A 31 -4.53 5.81 -3.84
CA ILE A 31 -4.12 5.87 -5.24
C ILE A 31 -4.21 4.46 -5.81
N GLU A 32 -4.94 4.31 -6.92
CA GLU A 32 -5.02 3.04 -7.64
C GLU A 32 -3.90 2.95 -8.67
N ALA A 33 -3.16 1.84 -8.65
CA ALA A 33 -2.21 1.46 -9.68
C ALA A 33 -2.75 0.24 -10.43
N ARG A 34 -2.64 0.25 -11.77
CA ARG A 34 -3.06 -0.85 -12.65
C ARG A 34 -1.89 -1.68 -13.14
N ILE A 35 -0.69 -1.10 -13.18
CA ILE A 35 0.55 -1.76 -13.61
C ILE A 35 1.68 -1.61 -12.57
N ALA A 36 2.65 -2.52 -12.60
CA ALA A 36 3.73 -2.55 -11.62
C ALA A 36 4.61 -1.29 -11.64
N SER A 37 4.86 -0.73 -12.83
CA SER A 37 5.69 0.48 -12.96
C SER A 37 5.07 1.72 -12.31
N GLU A 38 3.74 1.79 -12.20
CA GLU A 38 3.05 2.86 -11.46
C GLU A 38 3.31 2.74 -9.97
N VAL A 39 3.29 1.52 -9.43
CA VAL A 39 3.62 1.25 -8.01
C VAL A 39 5.05 1.68 -7.72
N ASP A 40 6.00 1.28 -8.57
CA ASP A 40 7.41 1.62 -8.39
C ASP A 40 7.65 3.13 -8.42
N LYS A 41 6.96 3.84 -9.32
CA LYS A 41 7.03 5.30 -9.40
C LYS A 41 6.52 5.95 -8.11
N LEU A 42 5.35 5.52 -7.63
CA LEU A 42 4.72 6.07 -6.43
C LEU A 42 5.53 5.81 -5.16
N LEU A 43 6.17 4.64 -5.05
CA LEU A 43 7.05 4.32 -3.91
C LEU A 43 8.42 5.00 -4.00
N ALA A 44 8.89 5.32 -5.20
CA ALA A 44 10.10 6.11 -5.39
C ALA A 44 9.90 7.59 -4.99
N GLU A 45 8.69 8.13 -5.17
CA GLU A 45 8.33 9.48 -4.73
C GLU A 45 8.19 9.58 -3.21
N GLU A 46 7.52 8.61 -2.59
CA GLU A 46 7.36 8.52 -1.12
C GLU A 46 7.35 7.05 -0.69
N SER A 47 8.37 6.64 0.07
CA SER A 47 8.55 5.25 0.49
C SER A 47 7.71 4.86 1.71
N ASP A 48 7.24 5.83 2.50
CA ASP A 48 6.51 5.61 3.75
C ASP A 48 5.00 5.47 3.49
N ARG A 49 4.64 4.46 2.70
CA ARG A 49 3.26 4.20 2.24
C ARG A 49 2.83 2.77 2.55
N LEU A 50 1.51 2.56 2.58
CA LEU A 50 0.94 1.21 2.53
C LEU A 50 0.78 0.78 1.08
N LEU A 51 1.31 -0.39 0.73
CA LEU A 51 1.06 -1.03 -0.55
C LEU A 51 0.07 -2.19 -0.35
N LEU A 52 -1.06 -2.13 -1.03
CA LEU A 52 -2.06 -3.18 -1.07
C LEU A 52 -2.02 -3.84 -2.44
N ILE A 53 -1.71 -5.13 -2.52
CA ILE A 53 -1.62 -5.86 -3.79
C ILE A 53 -2.76 -6.86 -3.87
N ALA A 54 -3.59 -6.74 -4.91
CA ALA A 54 -4.71 -7.64 -5.13
C ALA A 54 -4.32 -8.85 -5.99
N LEU A 55 -4.68 -10.05 -5.53
CA LEU A 55 -4.68 -11.31 -6.28
C LEU A 55 -6.14 -11.72 -6.50
N ARG A 56 -6.50 -11.91 -7.76
CA ARG A 56 -7.88 -12.17 -8.19
C ARG A 56 -7.99 -13.57 -8.78
N GLN A 57 -9.16 -14.20 -8.67
CA GLN A 57 -9.41 -15.54 -9.21
C GLN A 57 -9.18 -15.65 -10.73
N ALA A 58 -9.37 -14.55 -11.46
CA ALA A 58 -9.17 -14.50 -12.91
C ALA A 58 -7.68 -14.49 -13.33
N MET A 59 -6.76 -14.37 -12.36
CA MET A 59 -5.34 -14.33 -12.64
C MET A 59 -4.76 -15.72 -12.87
N SER A 60 -3.89 -15.84 -13.86
CA SER A 60 -3.09 -17.04 -14.04
C SER A 60 -2.06 -17.19 -12.92
N ALA A 61 -1.55 -18.41 -12.73
CA ALA A 61 -0.47 -18.66 -11.78
C ALA A 61 0.79 -17.80 -12.03
N SER A 62 1.10 -17.51 -13.30
CA SER A 62 2.22 -16.64 -13.66
C SER A 62 1.96 -15.17 -13.27
N GLN A 63 0.72 -14.70 -13.39
CA GLN A 63 0.34 -13.36 -12.93
C GLN A 63 0.38 -13.27 -11.40
N CYS A 64 -0.09 -14.29 -10.68
CA CYS A 64 0.02 -14.36 -9.22
C CYS A 64 1.46 -14.34 -8.77
N ALA A 65 2.32 -15.19 -9.36
CA ALA A 65 3.75 -15.21 -9.07
C ALA A 65 4.41 -13.85 -9.34
N ALA A 66 4.03 -13.14 -10.41
CA ALA A 66 4.54 -11.79 -10.68
C ALA A 66 4.12 -10.79 -9.58
N ARG A 67 2.89 -10.84 -9.07
CA ARG A 67 2.45 -10.00 -7.94
C ARG A 67 3.20 -10.30 -6.66
N LEU A 68 3.44 -11.57 -6.37
CA LEU A 68 4.21 -11.98 -5.21
C LEU A 68 5.67 -11.53 -5.29
N ARG A 69 6.29 -11.60 -6.48
CA ARG A 69 7.63 -11.03 -6.70
C ARG A 69 7.66 -9.51 -6.49
N GLN A 70 6.62 -8.80 -6.93
CA GLN A 70 6.48 -7.36 -6.66
C GLN A 70 6.41 -7.07 -5.16
N ALA A 71 5.65 -7.88 -4.39
CA ALA A 71 5.57 -7.74 -2.94
C ALA A 71 6.95 -7.92 -2.29
N ALA A 72 7.68 -8.98 -2.65
CA ALA A 72 9.02 -9.25 -2.16
C ALA A 72 10.01 -8.14 -2.55
N GLN A 73 9.95 -7.66 -3.79
CA GLN A 73 10.79 -6.56 -4.27
C GLN A 73 10.52 -5.27 -3.51
N ALA A 74 9.23 -4.96 -3.23
CA ALA A 74 8.87 -3.77 -2.48
C ALA A 74 9.44 -3.80 -1.07
N HIS A 75 9.38 -4.97 -0.41
CA HIS A 75 9.96 -5.17 0.92
C HIS A 75 11.48 -4.94 0.96
N VAL A 76 12.21 -5.38 -0.07
CA VAL A 76 13.67 -5.20 -0.16
C VAL A 76 14.04 -3.74 -0.49
N ARG A 77 13.33 -3.13 -1.43
CA ARG A 77 13.70 -1.81 -1.98
C ARG A 77 13.20 -0.65 -1.13
N TRP A 78 12.05 -0.81 -0.48
CA TRP A 78 11.42 0.19 0.37
C TRP A 78 11.05 -0.46 1.72
N PRO A 79 12.01 -0.66 2.63
CA PRO A 79 11.78 -1.40 3.87
C PRO A 79 10.74 -0.75 4.80
N ASN A 80 10.51 0.56 4.65
CA ASN A 80 9.47 1.27 5.39
C ASN A 80 8.07 1.07 4.80
N CYS A 81 7.96 0.63 3.54
CA CYS A 81 6.68 0.34 2.90
C CYS A 81 6.10 -0.94 3.50
N GLN A 82 4.91 -0.84 4.08
CA GLN A 82 4.18 -2.01 4.57
C GLN A 82 3.34 -2.60 3.44
N VAL A 83 3.49 -3.90 3.20
CA VAL A 83 2.79 -4.59 2.11
C VAL A 83 1.68 -5.49 2.66
N LEU A 84 0.46 -5.30 2.15
CA LEU A 84 -0.71 -6.13 2.44
C LEU A 84 -1.14 -6.86 1.16
N LEU A 85 -1.37 -8.18 1.25
CA LEU A 85 -1.91 -8.96 0.14
C LEU A 85 -3.42 -9.16 0.31
N LEU A 86 -4.17 -8.90 -0.77
CA LEU A 86 -5.63 -9.00 -0.82
C LEU A 86 -6.02 -10.10 -1.80
N LEU A 87 -6.54 -11.22 -1.30
CA LEU A 87 -6.87 -12.41 -2.08
C LEU A 87 -8.39 -12.53 -2.22
N ASP A 88 -8.87 -12.92 -3.40
CA ASP A 88 -10.23 -13.46 -3.53
C ASP A 88 -10.36 -14.78 -2.73
N GLU A 89 -11.59 -15.18 -2.38
CA GLU A 89 -11.85 -16.39 -1.58
C GLU A 89 -11.32 -17.65 -2.26
N GLU A 90 -11.51 -17.77 -3.58
CA GLU A 90 -10.99 -18.85 -4.42
C GLU A 90 -9.45 -18.92 -4.47
N MET A 91 -8.76 -17.88 -3.98
CA MET A 91 -7.30 -17.78 -4.02
C MET A 91 -6.62 -18.22 -2.73
N GLU A 92 -7.34 -18.85 -1.79
CA GLU A 92 -6.81 -19.29 -0.50
C GLU A 92 -5.54 -20.17 -0.63
N ALA A 93 -5.42 -20.97 -1.70
CA ALA A 93 -4.22 -21.75 -1.99
C ALA A 93 -2.93 -20.92 -2.11
N TRP A 94 -3.03 -19.62 -2.43
CA TRP A 94 -1.91 -18.69 -2.52
C TRP A 94 -1.54 -18.05 -1.18
N HIS A 95 -2.28 -18.31 -0.11
CA HIS A 95 -2.04 -17.72 1.21
C HIS A 95 -0.64 -18.04 1.74
N HIS A 96 -0.20 -19.30 1.64
CA HIS A 96 1.12 -19.70 2.12
C HIS A 96 2.25 -18.99 1.35
N ALA A 97 2.17 -19.00 0.00
CA ALA A 97 3.13 -18.30 -0.84
C ALA A 97 3.14 -16.79 -0.60
N SER A 98 1.98 -16.20 -0.27
CA SER A 98 1.84 -14.79 0.10
C SER A 98 2.62 -14.45 1.36
N PHE A 99 2.55 -15.32 2.37
CA PHE A 99 3.29 -15.18 3.62
C PHE A 99 4.81 -15.33 3.42
N GLU A 100 5.24 -16.34 2.67
CA GLU A 100 6.67 -16.61 2.39
C GLU A 100 7.36 -15.46 1.63
N MET A 101 6.62 -14.72 0.82
CA MET A 101 7.15 -13.62 0.01
C MET A 101 7.25 -12.29 0.77
N GLY A 102 7.15 -12.35 2.11
CA GLY A 102 7.35 -11.19 2.97
C GLY A 102 6.13 -10.27 3.09
N SER A 103 4.95 -10.70 2.60
CA SER A 103 3.72 -9.98 2.94
C SER A 103 3.40 -10.28 4.40
N GLY A 104 3.62 -9.29 5.26
CA GLY A 104 3.39 -9.46 6.70
C GLY A 104 1.93 -9.74 7.06
N LEU A 105 0.99 -9.40 6.17
CA LEU A 105 -0.45 -9.55 6.40
C LEU A 105 -1.20 -9.88 5.11
N VAL A 106 -2.00 -10.96 5.16
CA VAL A 106 -2.83 -11.45 4.05
C VAL A 106 -4.31 -11.37 4.45
N PHE A 107 -5.15 -10.87 3.56
CA PHE A 107 -6.59 -10.75 3.74
C PHE A 107 -7.31 -11.48 2.62
N ILE A 108 -8.24 -12.37 2.98
CA ILE A 108 -8.97 -13.20 2.02
C ILE A 108 -10.45 -12.79 2.04
N GLY A 109 -10.98 -12.48 0.86
CA GLY A 109 -12.40 -12.33 0.63
C GLY A 109 -13.06 -11.09 1.22
N SER A 110 -14.35 -10.95 0.93
CA SER A 110 -15.11 -9.74 1.26
C SER A 110 -15.30 -9.56 2.77
N GLN A 111 -15.37 -10.65 3.52
CA GLN A 111 -15.51 -10.65 4.98
C GLN A 111 -14.28 -10.09 5.71
N ALA A 112 -13.13 -10.02 5.04
CA ALA A 112 -11.92 -9.43 5.60
C ALA A 112 -11.93 -7.89 5.53
N VAL A 113 -12.78 -7.26 4.72
CA VAL A 113 -12.80 -5.80 4.48
C VAL A 113 -12.88 -4.96 5.77
N PRO A 114 -13.76 -5.25 6.76
CA PRO A 114 -13.78 -4.49 8.01
C PRO A 114 -12.51 -4.64 8.86
N ARG A 115 -11.89 -5.82 8.83
CA ARG A 115 -10.61 -6.08 9.53
C ARG A 115 -9.47 -5.36 8.83
N LEU A 116 -9.43 -5.41 7.50
CA LEU A 116 -8.48 -4.70 6.65
C LEU A 116 -8.53 -3.19 6.90
N ALA A 117 -9.73 -2.59 6.96
CA ALA A 117 -9.88 -1.16 7.26
C ALA A 117 -9.29 -0.77 8.63
N LYS A 118 -9.53 -1.57 9.67
CA LYS A 118 -8.93 -1.36 11.00
C LYS A 118 -7.41 -1.53 10.99
N THR A 119 -6.90 -2.48 10.21
CA THR A 119 -5.46 -2.69 10.05
C THR A 119 -4.82 -1.50 9.34
N ILE A 120 -5.43 -1.02 8.25
CA ILE A 120 -4.97 0.18 7.53
C ILE A 120 -4.90 1.36 8.50
N ASP A 121 -5.96 1.65 9.24
CA ASP A 121 -5.98 2.74 10.22
C ASP A 121 -4.86 2.63 11.26
N ARG A 122 -4.62 1.42 11.79
CA ARG A 122 -3.55 1.16 12.76
C ARG A 122 -2.17 1.40 12.16
N LEU A 123 -1.91 0.88 10.97
CA LEU A 123 -0.60 1.02 10.32
C LEU A 123 -0.33 2.48 9.93
N LEU A 124 -1.34 3.20 9.47
CA LEU A 124 -1.21 4.62 9.14
C LEU A 124 -0.89 5.49 10.36
N LYS A 125 -1.40 5.13 11.54
CA LYS A 125 -1.05 5.80 12.80
C LYS A 125 0.39 5.51 13.26
N ALA A 126 0.98 4.41 12.81
CA ALA A 126 2.34 4.03 13.16
C ALA A 126 3.41 4.66 12.26
N PHE A 127 3.03 5.10 11.05
CA PHE A 127 3.92 5.90 10.22
C PHE A 127 4.19 7.25 10.88
N PRO A 128 5.42 7.79 10.73
CA PRO A 128 5.72 9.13 11.21
C PRO A 128 4.68 10.10 10.64
N SER A 129 4.13 10.94 11.51
CA SER A 129 3.44 12.14 11.06
C SER A 129 4.40 12.85 10.11
N SER A 130 3.97 13.14 8.88
CA SER A 130 4.71 14.04 8.01
C SER A 130 4.95 15.29 8.85
N GLU A 131 6.18 15.49 9.31
CA GLU A 131 6.53 16.63 10.14
C GLU A 131 6.01 17.86 9.40
N GLU A 132 5.24 18.70 10.13
CA GLU A 132 5.10 20.09 9.73
C GLU A 132 6.51 20.53 9.41
N THR A 133 6.70 20.91 8.16
CA THR A 133 7.97 21.35 7.64
C THR A 133 8.27 22.56 8.51
N THR A 134 9.08 22.40 9.56
CA THR A 134 9.64 23.53 10.27
C THR A 134 10.32 24.28 9.15
N GLU A 135 9.81 25.47 8.83
CA GLU A 135 10.50 26.43 8.00
C GLU A 135 11.94 26.38 8.49
N VAL A 136 12.82 25.85 7.64
CA VAL A 136 14.25 25.98 7.86
C VAL A 136 14.45 27.48 7.79
N GLN A 137 14.45 28.15 8.95
CA GLN A 137 14.90 29.52 9.06
C GLN A 137 16.27 29.52 8.42
N ASP A 138 16.38 30.23 7.30
CA ASP A 138 17.65 30.34 6.61
C ASP A 138 18.62 30.94 7.63
N PRO A 139 19.77 30.31 7.92
CA PRO A 139 20.75 30.89 8.83
C PRO A 139 21.36 32.21 8.30
N LEU A 140 20.77 32.83 7.27
CA LEU A 140 21.04 34.18 6.81
C LEU A 140 19.93 35.18 7.15
N ASP A 141 18.76 34.75 7.66
CA ASP A 141 17.63 35.62 8.01
C ASP A 141 17.90 36.55 9.21
N TRP A 142 19.00 36.35 9.94
CA TRP A 142 19.42 37.18 11.08
C TRP A 142 20.54 38.18 10.74
N LEU A 143 21.00 38.25 9.48
CA LEU A 143 22.02 39.23 9.09
C LEU A 143 21.37 40.57 8.73
N PRO A 144 21.79 41.68 9.37
CA PRO A 144 21.41 43.01 8.91
C PRO A 144 22.16 43.32 7.61
N TRP A 145 21.37 43.54 6.55
CA TRP A 145 21.64 44.21 5.28
C TRP A 145 22.82 45.18 5.33
#